data_AF-A0A2V9BZI1-F1
#
_entry.id   AF-A0A2V9BZI1-F1
#
_cell.length_a   1.000
_cell.length_b   1.000
_cell.length_c   1.000
_cell.angle_alpha   90.00
_cell.angle_beta   90.00
_cell.angle_gamma   90.00
#
_symmetry.space_group_name_H-M   'P 1'
#
loop_
_entity.id
_entity.type
_entity.pdbx_description
1 polymer ?
#
loop_
_entity_poly.entity_id
_entity_poly.type
_entity_poly.pdbx_seq_one_letter_code
_entity_poly.pdbx_strand_id
1 'polypeptide(L)'
;MLESIFLFLIVAAGTSGELCVSHAMKTLGEVHDFRPSALLQFVWRAARIGWMWIGIAFMTLAFFALLAMLSMENVSFVVPITALSYAAGAIGATLFLRERISTQRWLGVLVVCIGVTLVWLSRR
;
A
#
# COMPACT_ATOMS: atom_id res chain seq x y z
N MET A 1 -21.94 -5.84 -6.00
CA MET A 1 -21.87 -4.41 -5.58
C MET A 1 -20.99 -4.21 -4.36
N LEU A 2 -21.20 -4.95 -3.26
CA LEU A 2 -20.36 -4.85 -2.06
C LEU A 2 -18.88 -5.22 -2.30
N GLU A 3 -18.61 -6.29 -3.04
CA GLU A 3 -17.24 -6.72 -3.42
C GLU A 3 -16.40 -5.60 -4.04
N SER A 4 -16.95 -4.89 -5.03
CA SER A 4 -16.27 -3.78 -5.70
C SER A 4 -15.96 -2.63 -4.75
N ILE A 5 -16.85 -2.38 -3.76
CA ILE A 5 -16.65 -1.36 -2.72
C ILE A 5 -15.51 -1.78 -1.80
N PHE A 6 -15.47 -3.05 -1.36
CA PHE A 6 -14.37 -3.54 -0.52
C PHE A 6 -13.03 -3.51 -1.26
N LEU A 7 -12.99 -3.93 -2.52
CA LEU A 7 -11.79 -3.85 -3.35
C LEU A 7 -11.29 -2.41 -3.51
N PHE A 8 -12.20 -1.48 -3.82
CA PHE A 8 -11.86 -0.06 -3.89
C PHE A 8 -11.35 0.46 -2.55
N LEU A 9 -12.00 0.10 -1.44
CA LEU A 9 -11.60 0.50 -0.10
C LEU A 9 -10.21 -0.06 0.27
N ILE A 10 -9.94 -1.33 -0.02
CA ILE A 10 -8.63 -1.97 0.22
C ILE A 10 -7.54 -1.21 -0.54
N VAL A 11 -7.75 -0.95 -1.84
CA VAL A 11 -6.74 -0.29 -2.67
C VAL A 11 -6.58 1.17 -2.25
N ALA A 12 -7.67 1.93 -2.08
CA ALA A 12 -7.61 3.34 -1.73
C ALA A 12 -7.04 3.57 -0.33
N ALA A 13 -7.55 2.86 0.68
CA ALA A 13 -7.06 2.98 2.06
C ALA A 13 -5.64 2.41 2.18
N GLY A 14 -5.35 1.26 1.56
CA GLY A 14 -4.02 0.65 1.59
C GLY A 14 -2.96 1.56 0.96
N THR A 15 -3.23 2.06 -0.24
CA THR A 15 -2.32 2.99 -0.94
C THR A 15 -2.15 4.28 -0.15
N SER A 16 -3.24 4.88 0.34
CA SER A 16 -3.16 6.11 1.14
C SER A 16 -2.36 5.89 2.43
N GLY A 17 -2.54 4.73 3.08
CA GLY A 17 -1.78 4.31 4.24
C GLY A 17 -0.29 4.19 3.95
N GLU A 18 0.09 3.50 2.87
CA GLU A 18 1.47 3.36 2.42
C GLU A 18 2.12 4.71 2.13
N LEU A 19 1.40 5.62 1.47
CA LEU A 19 1.90 6.96 1.16
C LEU A 19 2.10 7.79 2.44
N CYS A 20 1.15 7.74 3.39
CA CYS A 20 1.26 8.44 4.66
C CYS A 20 2.44 7.92 5.50
N VAL A 21 2.61 6.60 5.59
CA VAL A 21 3.75 5.99 6.29
C VAL A 21 5.06 6.34 5.59
N SER A 22 5.11 6.26 4.26
CA SER A 22 6.30 6.63 3.49
C SER A 22 6.66 8.11 3.68
N HIS A 23 5.66 8.99 3.73
CA HIS A 23 5.86 10.41 4.02
C HIS A 23 6.38 10.64 5.45
N ALA A 24 5.83 9.93 6.44
CA ALA A 24 6.31 9.97 7.81
C ALA A 24 7.77 9.51 7.90
N MET A 25 8.13 8.39 7.24
CA MET A 25 9.50 7.87 7.22
C MET A 25 10.49 8.85 6.60
N LYS A 26 10.12 9.51 5.49
CA LYS A 26 10.95 10.56 4.89
C LYS A 26 11.14 11.77 5.80
N THR A 27 10.13 12.09 6.61
CA THR A 27 10.20 13.19 7.58
C THR A 27 11.08 12.85 8.78
N LEU A 28 11.12 11.58 9.19
CA LEU A 28 11.97 11.07 10.28
C LEU A 28 13.47 11.10 9.96
N GLY A 29 13.83 10.94 8.69
CA GLY A 29 15.21 10.77 8.24
C GLY A 29 15.77 9.36 8.50
N GLU A 30 16.97 9.09 7.98
CA GLU A 30 17.59 7.77 8.02
C GLU A 30 18.27 7.48 9.37
N VAL A 31 18.10 6.25 9.87
CA VAL A 31 18.82 5.76 11.05
C VAL A 31 20.25 5.40 10.65
N HIS A 32 21.21 6.23 11.08
CA HIS A 32 22.63 5.98 10.85
C HIS A 32 23.28 5.15 11.98
N ASP A 33 22.66 5.14 13.18
CA ASP A 33 23.14 4.42 14.35
C ASP A 33 22.20 3.27 14.73
N PHE A 34 22.66 2.02 14.56
CA PHE A 34 21.89 0.81 14.90
C PHE A 34 22.02 0.37 16.37
N ARG A 35 22.37 1.30 17.27
CA ARG A 35 22.46 1.00 18.71
C ARG A 35 21.04 0.86 19.30
N PRO A 36 20.81 -0.04 20.27
CA PRO A 36 19.47 -0.27 20.84
C PRO A 36 18.80 1.01 21.37
N SER A 37 19.58 1.91 21.96
CA SER A 37 19.12 3.21 22.45
C SER A 37 18.71 4.16 21.32
N ALA A 38 19.44 4.16 20.21
CA ALA A 38 19.13 4.98 19.04
C ALA A 38 17.87 4.48 18.32
N LEU A 39 17.69 3.15 18.23
CA LEU A 39 16.47 2.54 17.71
C LEU A 39 15.24 2.89 18.56
N LEU A 40 15.36 2.80 19.89
CA LEU A 40 14.26 3.18 20.78
C LEU A 40 13.89 4.66 20.64
N GLN A 41 14.90 5.53 20.50
CA GLN A 41 14.66 6.95 20.23
C GLN A 41 13.99 7.18 18.88
N PHE A 42 14.38 6.43 17.85
CA PHE A 42 13.77 6.52 16.53
C PHE A 42 12.29 6.11 16.56
N VAL A 43 11.97 4.97 17.19
CA VAL A 43 10.59 4.51 17.38
C VAL A 43 9.77 5.57 18.13
N TRP A 44 10.33 6.15 19.20
CA TRP A 44 9.63 7.19 19.95
C TRP A 44 9.41 8.46 19.11
N ARG A 45 10.37 8.87 18.27
CA ARG A 45 10.20 9.99 17.33
C ARG A 45 9.12 9.66 16.30
N ALA A 46 9.09 8.43 15.80
CA ALA A 46 8.11 8.00 14.82
C ALA A 46 6.69 7.99 15.39
N ALA A 47 6.54 7.57 16.65
CA ALA A 47 5.27 7.61 17.37
C ALA A 47 4.75 9.05 17.61
N ARG A 48 5.60 10.08 17.54
CA ARG A 48 5.17 11.48 17.67
C ARG A 48 4.69 12.10 16.35
N ILE A 49 4.88 11.42 15.21
CA ILE A 49 4.47 11.95 13.91
C ILE A 49 3.01 11.58 13.64
N GLY A 50 2.14 12.58 13.54
CA GLY A 50 0.70 12.38 13.29
C GLY A 50 0.42 11.60 12.00
N TRP A 51 1.21 11.84 10.94
CA TRP A 51 1.11 11.11 9.67
C TRP A 51 1.35 9.60 9.81
N MET A 52 2.17 9.18 10.77
CA MET A 52 2.41 7.76 11.06
C MET A 52 1.11 7.09 11.52
N TRP A 53 0.39 7.72 12.45
CA TRP A 53 -0.87 7.21 12.98
C TRP A 53 -1.99 7.20 11.94
N ILE A 54 -2.07 8.26 11.11
CA ILE A 54 -3.03 8.30 9.99
C ILE A 54 -2.75 7.16 9.01
N GLY A 55 -1.47 6.93 8.68
CA GLY A 55 -1.06 5.82 7.83
C GLY A 55 -1.44 4.46 8.40
N ILE A 56 -1.16 4.24 9.69
CA ILE A 56 -1.53 3.02 10.42
C ILE A 56 -3.05 2.82 10.44
N ALA A 57 -3.84 3.87 10.68
CA ALA A 57 -5.29 3.80 10.68
C ALA A 57 -5.85 3.38 9.32
N PHE A 58 -5.34 3.97 8.23
CA PHE A 58 -5.71 3.60 6.86
C PHE A 58 -5.28 2.16 6.52
N MET A 59 -4.08 1.74 6.89
CA MET A 59 -3.64 0.36 6.70
C MET A 59 -4.49 -0.64 7.49
N THR A 60 -4.87 -0.28 8.72
CA THR A 60 -5.76 -1.10 9.55
C THR A 60 -7.13 -1.25 8.91
N LEU A 61 -7.69 -0.15 8.37
CA LEU A 61 -8.96 -0.18 7.64
C LEU A 61 -8.86 -1.06 6.39
N ALA A 62 -7.78 -0.92 5.61
CA ALA A 62 -7.52 -1.74 4.44
C ALA A 62 -7.40 -3.23 4.79
N PHE A 63 -6.76 -3.54 5.93
CA PHE A 63 -6.62 -4.90 6.43
C PHE A 63 -7.97 -5.53 6.81
N PHE A 64 -8.82 -4.82 7.55
CA PHE A 64 -10.16 -5.32 7.87
C PHE A 64 -11.04 -5.47 6.62
N ALA A 65 -10.94 -4.54 5.66
CA ALA A 65 -11.63 -4.66 4.38
C ALA A 65 -11.15 -5.89 3.57
N LEU A 66 -9.85 -6.19 3.62
CA LEU A 66 -9.26 -7.38 2.99
C LEU A 66 -9.77 -8.67 3.64
N LEU A 67 -9.82 -8.73 4.98
CA LEU A 67 -10.38 -9.87 5.70
C LEU A 67 -11.85 -10.10 5.35
N ALA A 68 -12.64 -9.03 5.28
CA ALA A 68 -14.04 -9.11 4.86
C ALA A 68 -14.16 -9.65 3.42
N MET A 69 -13.32 -9.18 2.51
CA MET A 69 -13.29 -9.66 1.12
C MET A 69 -12.90 -11.14 1.02
N LEU A 70 -11.87 -11.56 1.75
CA LEU A 70 -11.43 -12.96 1.82
C LEU A 70 -12.47 -13.90 2.45
N SER A 71 -13.39 -13.36 3.27
CA SER A 71 -14.50 -14.13 3.82
C SER A 71 -15.63 -14.36 2.81
N MET A 72 -15.73 -13.53 1.77
CA MET A 72 -16.82 -13.60 0.78
C MET A 72 -16.39 -14.23 -0.54
N GLU A 73 -15.12 -14.07 -0.92
CA GLU A 73 -14.59 -14.42 -2.23
C GLU A 73 -13.36 -15.33 -2.16
N ASN A 74 -13.12 -16.08 -3.24
CA ASN A 74 -12.00 -17.00 -3.30
C ASN A 74 -10.66 -16.25 -3.36
N VAL A 75 -9.69 -16.71 -2.58
CA VAL A 75 -8.33 -16.15 -2.49
C VAL A 75 -7.67 -16.03 -3.87
N SER A 76 -7.89 -17.01 -4.75
CA SER A 76 -7.37 -17.04 -6.12
C SER A 76 -7.82 -15.88 -7.00
N PHE A 77 -8.88 -15.16 -6.61
CA PHE A 77 -9.36 -13.96 -7.31
C PHE A 77 -8.98 -12.67 -6.59
N VAL A 78 -9.07 -12.67 -5.25
CA VAL A 78 -8.75 -11.49 -4.44
C VAL A 78 -7.28 -11.10 -4.57
N VAL A 79 -6.36 -12.07 -4.52
CA VAL A 79 -4.91 -11.84 -4.58
C VAL A 79 -4.45 -11.16 -5.88
N PRO A 80 -4.88 -11.62 -7.08
CA PRO A 80 -4.58 -10.89 -8.32
C PRO A 80 -5.08 -9.46 -8.28
N ILE A 81 -6.32 -9.22 -7.86
CA ILE A 81 -6.89 -7.86 -7.88
C ILE A 81 -6.17 -6.94 -6.91
N THR A 82 -5.80 -7.43 -5.72
CA THR A 82 -5.05 -6.61 -4.78
C THR A 82 -3.69 -6.21 -5.34
N ALA A 83 -3.10 -6.96 -6.28
CA ALA A 83 -1.87 -6.55 -6.97
C ALA A 83 -2.03 -5.27 -7.82
N LEU A 84 -3.25 -4.83 -8.16
CA LEU A 84 -3.48 -3.50 -8.74
C LEU A 84 -3.08 -2.37 -7.78
N SER A 85 -2.95 -2.63 -6.47
CA SER A 85 -2.41 -1.67 -5.51
C SER A 85 -0.98 -1.26 -5.86
N TYR A 86 -0.17 -2.11 -6.53
CA TYR A 86 1.16 -1.71 -6.99
C TYR A 86 1.11 -0.58 -8.01
N ALA A 87 0.10 -0.60 -8.90
CA ALA A 87 -0.12 0.49 -9.85
C ALA A 87 -0.60 1.76 -9.12
N ALA A 88 -1.57 1.62 -8.22
CA ALA A 88 -2.08 2.72 -7.42
C ALA A 88 -0.98 3.37 -6.57
N GLY A 89 -0.12 2.56 -5.94
CA GLY A 89 1.04 2.98 -5.16
C GLY A 89 2.11 3.65 -6.00
N ALA A 90 2.43 3.14 -7.18
CA ALA A 90 3.37 3.79 -8.09
C ALA A 90 2.86 5.18 -8.54
N ILE A 91 1.58 5.27 -8.91
CA ILE A 91 0.92 6.53 -9.27
C ILE A 91 0.92 7.48 -8.06
N GLY A 92 0.51 6.97 -6.90
CA GLY A 92 0.45 7.72 -5.64
C GLY A 92 1.81 8.25 -5.20
N ALA A 93 2.87 7.46 -5.32
CA ALA A 93 4.23 7.88 -4.98
C ALA A 93 4.75 8.96 -5.94
N THR A 94 4.42 8.84 -7.24
CA THR A 94 4.78 9.84 -8.24
C THR A 94 4.03 11.16 -8.01
N LEU A 95 2.73 11.12 -7.70
CA LEU A 95 1.90 12.31 -7.53
C LEU A 95 2.11 12.97 -6.15
N PHE A 96 2.11 12.18 -5.08
CA PHE A 96 2.07 12.67 -3.70
C PHE A 96 3.47 12.86 -3.11
N LEU A 97 4.40 11.94 -3.36
CA LEU A 97 5.78 12.04 -2.88
C LEU A 97 6.74 12.66 -3.90
N ARG A 98 6.25 12.97 -5.13
CA ARG A 98 7.03 13.50 -6.26
C ARG A 98 8.28 12.68 -6.56
N GLU A 99 8.22 11.37 -6.34
CA GLU A 99 9.32 10.47 -6.65
C GLU A 99 9.45 10.26 -8.15
N ARG A 100 10.69 10.23 -8.66
CA ARG A 100 10.96 9.81 -10.03
C ARG A 100 11.01 8.29 -10.08
N ILE A 101 9.93 7.70 -10.57
CA ILE A 101 9.87 6.25 -10.81
C ILE A 101 10.60 5.91 -12.11
N SER A 102 11.48 4.92 -12.08
CA SER A 102 12.20 4.46 -13.27
C SER A 102 11.25 3.83 -14.31
N THR A 103 11.59 3.96 -15.58
CA THR A 103 10.84 3.34 -16.69
C THR A 103 10.73 1.82 -16.53
N GLN A 104 11.76 1.18 -15.95
CA GLN A 104 11.75 -0.26 -15.65
C GLN A 104 10.67 -0.63 -14.61
N ARG A 105 10.46 0.19 -13.58
CA ARG A 105 9.40 -0.06 -12.58
C ARG A 105 8.01 0.12 -13.19
N TRP A 106 7.85 1.08 -14.11
CA TRP A 106 6.61 1.24 -14.90
C TRP A 106 6.32 0.04 -15.79
N LEU A 107 7.34 -0.53 -16.45
CA LEU A 107 7.19 -1.77 -17.21
C LEU A 107 6.75 -2.93 -16.31
N GLY A 108 7.33 -3.06 -15.12
CA GLY A 108 6.90 -4.05 -14.12
C GLY A 108 5.44 -3.88 -13.72
N VAL A 109 5.01 -2.65 -13.44
CA VAL A 109 3.59 -2.34 -13.13
C VAL A 109 2.67 -2.73 -14.29
N LEU A 110 3.04 -2.45 -15.54
CA LEU A 110 2.26 -2.87 -16.71
C LEU A 110 2.14 -4.39 -16.80
N VAL A 111 3.23 -5.12 -16.57
CA VAL A 111 3.22 -6.60 -16.56
C VAL A 111 2.28 -7.13 -15.47
N VAL A 112 2.30 -6.54 -14.27
CA VAL A 112 1.36 -6.88 -13.18
C VAL A 112 -0.08 -6.63 -13.65
N CYS A 113 -0.40 -5.46 -14.19
CA CYS A 113 -1.74 -5.13 -14.68
C CYS A 113 -2.24 -6.12 -15.77
N ILE A 114 -1.36 -6.54 -16.68
CA ILE A 114 -1.68 -7.56 -17.69
C ILE A 114 -1.99 -8.90 -17.01
N GLY A 115 -1.15 -9.34 -16.07
CA GLY A 115 -1.35 -10.57 -15.31
C GLY A 115 -2.69 -10.60 -14.57
N VAL A 116 -3.06 -9.49 -13.91
CA VAL A 116 -4.35 -9.36 -13.22
C VAL A 116 -5.51 -9.43 -14.20
N THR A 117 -5.38 -8.78 -15.36
CA THR A 117 -6.42 -8.80 -16.42
C THR A 117 -6.64 -10.21 -16.97
N LEU A 118 -5.57 -10.99 -17.14
CA LEU A 118 -5.65 -12.40 -17.56
C LEU A 118 -6.37 -13.26 -16.51
N VAL A 119 -6.05 -13.11 -15.22
CA VAL A 119 -6.75 -13.86 -14.15
C VAL A 119 -8.21 -13.45 -14.06
N TRP A 120 -8.51 -12.15 -14.23
CA TRP A 120 -9.88 -11.67 -14.27
C TRP A 120 -10.67 -12.24 -15.46
N LEU A 121 -10.04 -12.33 -16.64
CA LEU A 121 -10.65 -12.91 -17.84
C LEU A 121 -10.88 -14.42 -17.69
N SER A 122 -10.00 -15.15 -17.00
CA SER A 122 -10.15 -16.57 -16.69
C SER A 122 -11.37 -16.89 -15.82
N ARG A 123 -11.94 -15.90 -15.11
CA ARG A 123 -13.13 -16.07 -14.27
C ARG A 123 -14.44 -15.94 -15.07
N ARG A 124 -14.42 -15.29 -16.24
CA ARG A 124 -15.59 -15.18 -17.14
C ARG A 124 -15.75 -16.43 -17.99
#